data_AF-A0A7S4KTR3-F1
#
_entry.id   AF-A0A7S4KTR3-F1
#
_cell.length_a   1.000
_cell.length_b   1.000
_cell.length_c   1.000
_cell.angle_alpha   90.00
_cell.angle_beta   90.00
_cell.angle_gamma   90.00
#
_symmetry.space_group_name_H-M   'P 1'
#
loop_
_entity.id
_entity.type
_entity.pdbx_description
1 polymer ?
#
loop_
_entity_poly.entity_id
_entity_poly.type
_entity_poly.pdbx_seq_one_letter_code
_entity_poly.pdbx_strand_id
1 'polypeptide(L)'
;KEEGGEREKYDVIVCSMVLNCLPTSFSRYQMLNKIHSHLHSFSSPPSLCSVTSSDTPPPSPPTSPHQLPSLFYFMIPRSCIEHSIYLSKAHMEHFLLPSLGFKIVMNHQTPKIEFWVCEKVSKCYCCSASSSSSGSSSSSSSLSCQCSSCLLSRFVNRKKIF
;
A
#
# COMPACT_ATOMS: atom_id res chain seq x y z
N LYS A 1 10.62 22.90 20.72
CA LYS A 1 9.33 23.50 20.31
C LYS A 1 9.04 22.95 18.92
N GLU A 2 8.44 21.76 18.84
CA GLU A 2 8.09 21.15 17.55
C GLU A 2 6.61 21.48 17.29
N GLU A 3 6.36 22.42 16.39
CA GLU A 3 5.03 22.65 15.86
C GLU A 3 4.63 21.43 15.02
N GLY A 4 3.49 20.82 15.36
CA GLY A 4 2.94 19.65 14.69
C GLY A 4 2.39 20.00 13.31
N GLY A 5 3.28 20.24 12.35
CA GLY A 5 2.92 20.38 10.94
C GLY A 5 2.35 19.06 10.43
N GLU A 6 1.15 19.11 9.85
CA GLU A 6 0.60 17.98 9.11
C GLU A 6 1.59 17.61 7.99
N ARG A 7 2.01 16.34 7.96
CA ARG A 7 2.92 15.87 6.91
C ARG A 7 2.16 15.84 5.60
N GLU A 8 2.61 16.65 4.64
CA GLU A 8 2.09 16.67 3.29
C GLU A 8 2.01 15.25 2.70
N LYS A 9 0.90 14.96 2.04
CA LYS A 9 0.62 13.68 1.40
C LYS A 9 0.53 13.91 -0.11
N TYR A 10 0.87 12.87 -0.87
CA TYR A 10 0.91 12.94 -2.32
C TYR A 10 0.08 11.82 -2.94
N ASP A 11 -0.55 12.11 -4.07
CA ASP A 11 -1.22 11.10 -4.89
C ASP A 11 -0.20 10.31 -5.71
N VAL A 12 0.89 10.96 -6.14
CA VAL A 12 1.92 10.35 -6.97
C VAL A 12 3.29 10.65 -6.40
N ILE A 13 4.11 9.61 -6.22
CA ILE A 13 5.53 9.76 -5.92
C ILE A 13 6.35 9.09 -7.02
N VAL A 14 7.36 9.79 -7.51
CA VAL A 14 8.33 9.29 -8.49
C VAL A 14 9.70 9.19 -7.82
N CYS A 15 10.31 8.01 -7.87
CA CYS A 15 11.62 7.71 -7.28
C CYS A 15 12.53 7.10 -8.35
N SER A 16 13.21 7.95 -9.10
CA SER A 16 14.12 7.53 -10.16
C SER A 16 15.54 7.42 -9.63
N MET A 17 16.18 6.26 -9.81
CA MET A 17 17.61 6.07 -9.55
C MET A 17 18.07 6.30 -8.09
N VAL A 18 17.13 6.34 -7.13
CA VAL A 18 17.46 6.52 -5.71
C VAL A 18 17.63 5.18 -5.00
N LEU A 19 16.76 4.20 -5.30
CA LEU A 19 16.78 2.90 -4.61
C LEU A 19 18.07 2.11 -4.85
N ASN A 20 18.73 2.31 -5.99
CA ASN A 20 20.05 1.70 -6.28
C ASN A 20 21.19 2.25 -5.42
N CYS A 21 21.07 3.48 -4.89
CA CYS A 21 22.11 4.08 -4.05
C CYS A 21 22.09 3.57 -2.60
N LEU A 22 21.10 2.75 -2.25
CA LEU A 22 20.93 2.22 -0.90
C LEU A 22 21.72 0.91 -0.75
N PRO A 23 22.70 0.84 0.18
CA PRO A 23 23.69 -0.23 0.23
C PRO A 23 23.11 -1.57 0.73
N THR A 24 21.99 -1.53 1.46
CA THR A 24 21.41 -2.72 2.10
C THR A 24 19.94 -2.88 1.74
N SER A 25 19.44 -4.12 1.80
CA SER A 25 18.00 -4.42 1.65
C SER A 25 17.16 -3.68 2.70
N PHE A 26 17.65 -3.57 3.94
CA PHE A 26 16.96 -2.88 5.03
C PHE A 26 16.82 -1.36 4.79
N SER A 27 17.88 -0.69 4.33
CA SER A 27 17.80 0.76 4.00
C SER A 27 16.83 1.03 2.84
N ARG A 28 16.75 0.12 1.86
CA ARG A 28 15.73 0.16 0.78
C ARG A 28 14.32 0.02 1.35
N TYR A 29 14.10 -0.95 2.24
CA TYR A 29 12.83 -1.11 2.92
C TYR A 29 12.42 0.15 3.68
N GLN A 30 13.33 0.77 4.44
CA GLN A 30 13.05 2.01 5.17
C GLN A 30 12.65 3.15 4.23
N MET A 31 13.34 3.30 3.10
CA MET A 31 13.01 4.30 2.08
C MET A 31 11.62 4.04 1.49
N LEU A 32 11.34 2.80 1.09
CA LEU A 32 10.03 2.42 0.54
C LEU A 32 8.90 2.60 1.57
N ASN A 33 9.14 2.30 2.85
CA ASN A 33 8.18 2.54 3.92
C ASN A 33 7.91 4.04 4.12
N LYS A 34 8.96 4.87 4.04
CA LYS A 34 8.82 6.33 4.09
C LYS A 34 7.99 6.85 2.92
N ILE A 35 8.26 6.37 1.70
CA ILE A 35 7.47 6.68 0.50
C ILE A 35 6.00 6.27 0.70
N HIS A 36 5.76 5.04 1.13
CA HIS A 36 4.42 4.54 1.42
C HIS A 36 3.67 5.40 2.45
N SER A 37 4.39 5.92 3.45
CA SER A 37 3.81 6.82 4.45
C SER A 37 3.41 8.19 3.89
N HIS A 38 4.06 8.69 2.84
CA HIS A 38 3.73 9.97 2.21
C HIS A 38 2.63 9.86 1.16
N LEU A 39 2.32 8.65 0.67
CA LEU A 39 1.18 8.46 -0.20
C LEU A 39 -0.14 8.60 0.58
N HIS A 40 -1.16 9.18 -0.05
CA HIS A 40 -2.51 9.13 0.50
C HIS A 40 -2.93 7.68 0.76
N SER A 41 -3.69 7.48 1.83
CA SER A 41 -4.41 6.22 2.00
C SER A 41 -5.71 6.39 1.23
N PHE A 42 -5.94 5.55 0.23
CA PHE A 42 -7.22 5.58 -0.48
C PHE A 42 -8.32 5.10 0.47
N SER A 43 -8.96 6.05 1.15
CA SER A 43 -10.21 5.78 1.84
C SER A 43 -11.27 5.68 0.77
N SER A 44 -11.57 4.47 0.28
CA SER A 44 -12.86 4.27 -0.38
C SER A 44 -13.90 4.85 0.58
N PRO A 45 -14.81 5.72 0.12
CA PRO A 45 -15.96 6.05 0.94
C PRO A 45 -16.55 4.70 1.38
N PRO A 46 -16.96 4.55 2.66
CA PRO A 46 -17.81 3.43 2.99
C PRO A 46 -18.95 3.54 2.00
N SER A 47 -19.02 2.59 1.07
CA SER A 47 -20.20 2.44 0.22
C SER A 47 -21.33 2.34 1.22
N LEU A 48 -22.05 3.44 1.41
CA LEU A 48 -23.31 3.48 2.12
C LEU A 48 -24.08 2.34 1.46
N CYS A 49 -24.28 1.26 2.19
CA CYS A 49 -25.41 0.39 1.97
C CYS A 49 -26.61 1.34 2.14
N SER A 50 -26.96 2.03 1.06
CA SER A 50 -28.10 2.91 0.98
C SER A 50 -29.30 1.98 1.03
N VAL A 51 -29.73 1.71 2.26
CA VAL A 51 -31.04 1.17 2.57
C VAL A 51 -32.01 2.17 1.95
N THR A 52 -32.61 1.77 0.84
CA THR A 52 -33.59 2.55 0.11
C THR A 52 -34.83 2.69 0.98
N SER A 53 -34.98 3.84 1.64
CA SER A 53 -36.26 4.32 2.15
C SER A 53 -36.55 5.64 1.44
N SER A 54 -37.28 5.51 0.33
CA SER A 54 -38.13 6.47 -0.36
C SER A 54 -38.08 7.97 0.02
N ASP A 55 -37.92 8.76 -1.04
CA ASP A 55 -38.52 10.09 -1.27
C ASP A 55 -37.79 11.31 -0.69
N THR A 56 -36.79 11.80 -1.43
CA THR A 56 -36.30 13.19 -1.33
C THR A 56 -35.64 13.62 -2.66
N PRO A 57 -35.72 14.92 -3.03
CA PRO A 57 -35.37 15.43 -4.36
C PRO A 57 -33.86 15.34 -4.67
N PRO A 58 -33.47 15.41 -5.96
CA PRO A 58 -32.14 15.05 -6.43
C PRO A 58 -31.03 15.89 -5.78
N PRO A 59 -30.01 15.26 -5.16
CA PRO A 59 -28.87 15.96 -4.62
C PRO A 59 -28.02 16.53 -5.77
N SER A 60 -27.62 17.79 -5.61
CA SER A 60 -26.61 18.48 -6.43
C SER A 60 -25.36 17.62 -6.67
N PRO A 61 -24.69 17.74 -7.84
CA PRO A 61 -23.55 16.89 -8.19
C PRO A 61 -22.44 16.98 -7.14
N PRO A 62 -21.99 15.84 -6.57
CA PRO A 62 -20.90 15.83 -5.61
C PRO A 62 -19.59 16.23 -6.32
N THR A 63 -19.18 17.48 -6.13
CA THR A 63 -17.87 18.00 -6.53
C THR A 63 -16.83 17.60 -5.47
N SER A 64 -16.70 16.29 -5.19
CA SER A 64 -15.66 15.80 -4.28
C SER A 64 -14.34 15.66 -5.04
N PRO A 65 -13.23 16.25 -4.55
CA PRO A 65 -11.98 16.31 -5.29
C PRO A 65 -11.33 14.92 -5.39
N HIS A 66 -11.05 14.51 -6.62
CA HIS A 66 -10.02 13.54 -7.05
C HIS A 66 -9.78 12.29 -6.17
N GLN A 67 -10.57 11.24 -6.42
CA GLN A 67 -10.30 9.86 -5.97
C GLN A 67 -9.24 9.15 -6.83
N LEU A 68 -8.08 9.78 -7.04
CA LEU A 68 -7.01 9.13 -7.80
C LEU A 68 -6.35 8.04 -6.95
N PRO A 69 -5.95 6.90 -7.56
CA PRO A 69 -5.17 5.90 -6.86
C PRO A 69 -3.84 6.52 -6.42
N SER A 70 -3.35 6.13 -5.24
CA SER A 70 -2.05 6.60 -4.78
C SER A 70 -0.94 5.76 -5.42
N LEU A 71 -0.21 6.37 -6.35
CA LEU A 71 0.75 5.70 -7.24
C LEU A 71 2.19 5.98 -6.84
N PHE A 72 3.01 4.95 -7.00
CA PHE A 72 4.44 4.99 -6.79
C PHE A 72 5.16 4.48 -8.04
N TYR A 73 5.92 5.37 -8.66
CA TYR A 73 6.73 5.08 -9.84
C TYR A 73 8.19 5.00 -9.43
N PHE A 74 8.89 3.95 -9.85
CA PHE A 74 10.34 3.91 -9.65
C PHE A 74 11.07 3.21 -10.78
N MET A 75 12.34 3.59 -10.93
CA MET A 75 13.23 3.12 -11.99
C MET A 75 14.55 2.70 -11.37
N ILE A 76 15.04 1.52 -11.76
CA ILE A 76 16.32 0.98 -11.28
C ILE A 76 17.13 0.48 -12.48
N PRO A 77 18.44 0.77 -12.56
CA PRO A 77 19.29 0.19 -13.58
C PRO A 77 19.23 -1.33 -13.52
N ARG A 78 19.15 -1.97 -14.69
CA ARG A 78 19.06 -3.42 -14.79
C ARG A 78 20.25 -4.12 -14.13
N SER A 79 21.44 -3.55 -14.27
CA SER A 79 22.66 -4.03 -13.60
C SER A 79 22.53 -4.08 -12.07
N CYS A 80 21.78 -3.16 -11.46
CA CYS A 80 21.54 -3.13 -10.01
C CYS A 80 20.53 -4.18 -9.53
N ILE A 81 19.82 -4.85 -10.44
CA ILE A 81 18.85 -5.91 -10.15
C ILE A 81 19.46 -7.28 -10.48
N GLU A 82 20.25 -7.35 -11.54
CA GLU A 82 20.88 -8.60 -12.00
C GLU A 82 22.12 -8.97 -11.19
N HIS A 83 22.92 -7.98 -10.78
CA HIS A 83 24.20 -8.23 -10.10
C HIS A 83 24.19 -7.89 -8.61
N SER A 84 23.07 -7.41 -8.07
CA SER A 84 22.97 -7.07 -6.66
C SER A 84 22.61 -8.28 -5.82
N ILE A 85 23.43 -8.55 -4.79
CA ILE A 85 23.13 -9.57 -3.77
C ILE A 85 21.98 -9.16 -2.83
N TYR A 86 21.67 -7.86 -2.76
CA TYR A 86 20.68 -7.31 -1.84
C TYR A 86 19.35 -6.95 -2.52
N LEU A 87 19.31 -6.95 -3.84
CA LEU A 87 18.11 -6.61 -4.60
C LEU A 87 18.04 -7.41 -5.90
N SER A 88 17.18 -8.42 -5.92
CA SER A 88 16.77 -9.11 -7.15
C SER A 88 15.34 -8.71 -7.54
N LYS A 89 14.96 -8.96 -8.81
CA LYS A 89 13.60 -8.71 -9.30
C LYS A 89 12.56 -9.46 -8.45
N ALA A 90 12.79 -10.75 -8.23
CA ALA A 90 11.92 -11.60 -7.41
C ALA A 90 11.80 -11.09 -5.96
N HIS A 91 12.90 -10.64 -5.34
CA HIS A 91 12.85 -10.08 -3.98
C HIS A 91 12.01 -8.79 -3.96
N MET A 92 12.20 -7.89 -4.92
CA MET A 92 11.41 -6.66 -5.01
C MET A 92 9.91 -6.97 -5.17
N GLU A 93 9.56 -7.84 -6.11
CA GLU A 93 8.17 -8.08 -6.52
C GLU A 93 7.38 -8.98 -5.57
N HIS A 94 8.02 -9.99 -4.98
CA HIS A 94 7.32 -10.96 -4.15
C HIS A 94 7.45 -10.72 -2.65
N PHE A 95 8.38 -9.86 -2.22
CA PHE A 95 8.64 -9.64 -0.80
C PHE A 95 8.62 -8.16 -0.41
N LEU A 96 9.48 -7.31 -0.97
CA LEU A 96 9.58 -5.90 -0.52
C LEU A 96 8.31 -5.10 -0.78
N LEU A 97 7.81 -5.08 -2.02
CA LEU A 97 6.62 -4.31 -2.37
C LEU A 97 5.35 -4.84 -1.67
N PRO A 98 5.04 -6.16 -1.70
CA PRO A 98 3.83 -6.67 -1.05
C PRO A 98 3.85 -6.52 0.47
N SER A 99 5.02 -6.67 1.12
CA SER A 99 5.11 -6.51 2.58
C SER A 99 4.86 -5.08 3.06
N LEU A 100 5.05 -4.10 2.17
CA LEU A 100 4.77 -2.69 2.43
C LEU A 100 3.35 -2.29 2.03
N GLY A 101 2.55 -3.19 1.45
CA GLY A 101 1.22 -2.87 0.96
C GLY A 101 1.21 -2.21 -0.42
N PHE A 102 2.23 -2.44 -1.25
CA PHE A 102 2.21 -2.06 -2.65
C PHE A 102 1.72 -3.22 -3.52
N LYS A 103 0.86 -2.90 -4.50
CA LYS A 103 0.46 -3.78 -5.59
C LYS A 103 1.12 -3.29 -6.87
N ILE A 104 1.82 -4.17 -7.58
CA ILE A 104 2.40 -3.84 -8.89
C ILE A 104 1.25 -3.74 -9.89
N VAL A 105 1.11 -2.57 -10.50
CA VAL A 105 0.14 -2.30 -11.57
C VAL A 105 0.77 -2.57 -12.93
N MET A 106 2.01 -2.11 -13.10
CA MET A 106 2.75 -2.26 -14.35
C MET A 106 4.23 -2.46 -14.06
N ASN A 107 4.87 -3.30 -14.85
CA ASN A 107 6.31 -3.45 -14.92
C ASN A 107 6.73 -3.40 -16.40
N HIS A 108 7.75 -2.63 -16.71
CA HIS A 108 8.30 -2.52 -18.05
C HIS A 108 9.82 -2.61 -17.98
N GLN A 109 10.41 -3.34 -18.93
CA GLN A 109 11.84 -3.57 -19.00
C GLN A 109 12.43 -3.01 -20.29
N THR A 110 13.54 -2.32 -20.16
CA THR A 110 14.41 -1.90 -21.27
C THR A 110 15.80 -2.53 -21.10
N PRO A 111 16.68 -2.47 -22.11
CA PRO A 111 18.03 -3.05 -21.98
C PRO A 111 18.84 -2.51 -20.80
N LYS A 112 18.59 -1.28 -20.36
CA LYS A 112 19.39 -0.62 -19.31
C LYS A 112 18.63 -0.40 -18.00
N ILE A 113 17.29 -0.32 -18.05
CA ILE A 113 16.48 0.13 -16.91
C ILE A 113 15.22 -0.75 -16.78
N GLU A 114 14.85 -1.03 -15.55
CA GLU A 114 13.59 -1.63 -15.17
C GLU A 114 12.68 -0.57 -14.53
N PHE A 115 11.42 -0.55 -14.94
CA PHE A 115 10.40 0.39 -14.51
C PHE A 115 9.31 -0.35 -13.74
N TRP A 116 8.86 0.24 -12.64
CA TRP A 116 7.69 -0.24 -11.92
C TRP A 116 6.72 0.89 -11.64
N VAL A 117 5.44 0.54 -11.73
CA VAL A 117 4.31 1.33 -11.26
C VAL A 117 3.59 0.49 -10.22
N CYS A 118 3.51 1.04 -9.01
CA CYS A 118 2.87 0.42 -7.89
C CYS A 118 1.69 1.28 -7.42
N GLU A 119 0.64 0.63 -6.98
CA GLU A 119 -0.48 1.26 -6.30
C GLU A 119 -0.39 0.91 -4.82
N LYS A 120 -0.63 1.90 -3.96
CA LYS A 120 -0.74 1.68 -2.52
C LYS A 120 -2.08 1.01 -2.20
N VAL A 121 -2.02 -0.18 -1.60
CA VAL A 121 -3.19 -0.94 -1.19
C VAL A 121 -3.69 -0.43 0.15
N SER A 122 -4.92 0.08 0.17
CA SER A 122 -5.56 0.47 1.42
C SER A 122 -5.81 -0.72 2.33
N LYS A 123 -5.57 -0.50 3.63
CA LYS A 123 -6.00 -1.44 4.66
C LYS A 123 -7.54 -1.45 4.70
N CYS A 124 -8.15 -2.64 4.71
CA CYS A 124 -9.59 -2.76 4.98
C CYS A 124 -9.85 -2.32 6.43
N TYR A 125 -10.66 -1.28 6.62
CA TYR A 125 -11.08 -0.84 7.96
C TYR A 125 -11.87 -1.92 8.71
N CYS A 126 -12.46 -2.85 7.96
CA CYS A 126 -13.11 -4.10 8.37
C CYS A 126 -12.29 -4.91 9.39
N CYS A 127 -10.96 -4.93 9.25
CA CYS A 127 -10.05 -5.73 10.07
C CYS A 127 -9.41 -4.92 11.23
N SER A 128 -9.70 -3.61 11.35
CA SER A 128 -9.01 -2.71 12.30
C SER A 128 -9.70 -2.58 13.66
N ALA A 129 -10.92 -3.11 13.81
CA ALA A 129 -11.72 -3.01 15.03
C ALA A 129 -11.39 -4.05 16.13
N SER A 130 -10.32 -4.84 15.99
CA SER A 130 -10.03 -5.97 16.90
C SER A 130 -8.95 -5.70 17.96
N SER A 131 -8.50 -4.47 18.19
CA SER A 131 -7.40 -4.18 19.14
C SER A 131 -7.82 -3.63 20.50
N SER A 132 -9.11 -3.51 20.79
CA SER A 132 -9.58 -2.97 22.07
C SER A 132 -10.72 -3.79 22.67
N SER A 133 -10.40 -4.95 23.23
CA SER A 133 -11.15 -5.51 24.37
C SER A 133 -10.36 -6.62 25.07
N SER A 134 -9.92 -6.29 26.28
CA SER A 134 -9.62 -7.21 27.37
C SER A 134 -10.82 -8.12 27.63
N GLY A 135 -10.56 -9.44 27.69
CA GLY A 135 -11.33 -10.45 28.43
C GLY A 135 -12.85 -10.47 28.29
N SER A 136 -13.36 -11.45 27.54
CA SER A 136 -14.52 -12.29 27.91
C SER A 136 -14.75 -13.31 26.81
N SER A 137 -14.67 -14.58 27.16
CA SER A 137 -14.94 -15.73 26.31
C SER A 137 -16.43 -15.79 25.92
N SER A 138 -16.73 -15.50 24.66
CA SER A 138 -17.98 -15.92 24.02
C SER A 138 -17.70 -16.23 22.55
N SER A 139 -17.74 -17.53 22.26
CA SER A 139 -17.68 -18.15 20.94
C SER A 139 -18.66 -17.48 19.99
N SER A 140 -18.14 -16.60 19.16
CA SER A 140 -18.87 -15.95 18.08
C SER A 140 -18.05 -16.10 16.80
N SER A 141 -18.73 -16.64 15.81
CA SER A 141 -18.24 -17.03 14.49
C SER A 141 -17.33 -15.97 13.88
N SER A 142 -16.08 -16.36 13.64
CA SER A 142 -15.09 -15.53 12.97
C SER A 142 -15.57 -15.21 11.55
N LEU A 143 -16.17 -14.04 11.36
CA LEU A 143 -16.34 -13.43 10.06
C LEU A 143 -14.95 -13.12 9.52
N SER A 144 -14.38 -14.11 8.83
CA SER A 144 -13.14 -13.95 8.10
C SER A 144 -13.36 -12.88 7.04
N CYS A 145 -12.77 -11.70 7.22
CA CYS A 145 -12.74 -10.71 6.17
C CYS A 145 -12.02 -11.34 4.96
N GLN A 146 -12.78 -11.66 3.91
CA GLN A 146 -12.28 -12.26 2.68
C GLN A 146 -11.78 -11.21 1.67
N CYS A 147 -11.56 -9.96 2.11
CA CYS A 147 -11.03 -8.96 1.20
C CYS A 147 -9.59 -9.35 0.81
N SER A 148 -9.26 -9.11 -0.45
CA SER A 148 -7.95 -9.42 -1.03
C SER A 148 -6.79 -8.81 -0.23
N SER A 149 -7.00 -7.63 0.38
CA SER A 149 -6.00 -6.95 1.22
C SER A 149 -5.77 -7.61 2.59
N CYS A 150 -6.80 -8.17 3.26
CA CYS A 150 -6.62 -8.94 4.50
C CYS A 150 -6.07 -10.36 4.22
N LEU A 151 -6.37 -10.97 3.06
CA LEU A 151 -5.76 -12.24 2.65
C LEU A 151 -4.27 -12.09 2.33
N LEU A 152 -3.86 -11.04 1.61
CA LEU A 152 -2.45 -10.77 1.29
C LEU A 152 -1.65 -10.47 2.58
N SER A 153 -2.20 -9.67 3.50
CA SER A 153 -1.58 -9.41 4.81
C SER A 153 -1.40 -10.66 5.66
N ARG A 154 -2.34 -11.62 5.59
CA ARG A 154 -2.23 -12.92 6.27
C ARG A 154 -1.19 -13.82 5.61
N PHE A 155 -1.06 -13.78 4.29
CA PHE A 155 -0.07 -14.58 3.56
C PHE A 155 1.36 -14.09 3.81
N VAL A 156 1.58 -12.77 3.83
CA VAL A 156 2.88 -12.17 4.16
C VAL A 156 3.24 -12.41 5.63
N ASN A 157 2.30 -12.27 6.58
CA ASN A 157 2.59 -12.55 8.00
C ASN A 157 2.86 -14.03 8.31
N ARG A 158 2.36 -14.98 7.50
CA ARG A 158 2.67 -16.41 7.65
C ARG A 158 4.08 -16.79 7.17
N LYS A 159 4.78 -15.92 6.43
CA LYS A 159 6.16 -16.14 5.96
C LYS A 159 7.22 -15.40 6.79
N LYS A 160 6.94 -15.03 8.06
CA LYS A 160 7.99 -14.72 9.05
C LYS A 160 8.75 -16.01 9.41
N ILE A 161 9.58 -16.51 8.50
CA ILE A 161 10.68 -17.44 8.80
C ILE A 161 11.85 -16.97 7.94
N PHE A 162 12.81 -16.34 8.63
CA PHE A 162 14.20 -16.00 8.28
C PHE A 162 14.53 -15.63 6.82
#